data_AF-A0AAW0VZR0-F1
#
_entry.id   AF-A0AAW0VZR0-F1
#
_cell.length_a   1.000
_cell.length_b   1.000
_cell.length_c   1.000
_cell.angle_alpha   90.00
_cell.angle_beta   90.00
_cell.angle_gamma   90.00
#
_symmetry.space_group_name_H-M   'P 1'
#
loop_
_entity.id
_entity.type
_entity.pdbx_description
1 polymer ?
#
loop_
_entity_poly.entity_id
_entity_poly.type
_entity_poly.pdbx_seq_one_letter_code
_entity_poly.pdbx_strand_id
1 'polypeptide(L)'
;MIVDDTLRSGDINSRHPVILGLRNVLKVACLGDITTLTIPLLLTLTMSEQEMTMSWCQKRAELVYKCIKGFMMEMTSWGGAEMKNMQFLVPKGISEELFQHLAAMLPNIFRVSNPLVVKSS
;
A
#
# COMPACT_ATOMS: atom_id res chain seq x y z
N MET A 1 5.14 3.98 13.91
CA MET A 1 3.89 3.20 14.10
C MET A 1 4.06 2.40 15.37
N ILE A 2 3.13 2.54 16.34
CA ILE A 2 3.11 1.66 17.51
C ILE A 2 2.62 0.30 17.02
N VAL A 3 3.43 -0.74 17.25
CA VAL A 3 3.15 -2.11 16.84
C VAL A 3 2.41 -2.77 18.00
N ASP A 4 1.09 -2.90 17.85
CA ASP A 4 0.24 -3.65 18.77
C ASP A 4 0.20 -5.12 18.33
N ASP A 5 0.14 -6.08 19.26
CA ASP A 5 0.08 -7.52 18.94
C ASP A 5 -1.13 -7.91 18.08
N THR A 6 -2.17 -7.07 18.02
CA THR A 6 -3.28 -7.19 17.06
C THR A 6 -2.82 -7.18 15.60
N LEU A 7 -1.66 -6.60 15.30
CA LEU A 7 -1.02 -6.67 13.98
C LEU A 7 -0.48 -8.05 13.62
N ARG A 8 -0.41 -9.00 14.56
CA ARG A 8 -0.09 -10.39 14.25
C ARG A 8 -1.33 -11.20 13.91
N SER A 9 -2.52 -10.72 14.30
CA SER A 9 -3.78 -11.39 13.95
C SER A 9 -4.00 -11.41 12.43
N GLY A 10 -4.61 -12.49 11.93
CA GLY A 10 -4.92 -12.67 10.51
C GLY A 10 -6.07 -11.79 9.98
N ASP A 11 -6.76 -11.07 10.86
CA ASP A 11 -8.04 -10.40 10.57
C ASP A 11 -7.94 -8.87 10.49
N ILE A 12 -6.85 -8.37 9.91
CA ILE A 12 -6.77 -6.96 9.52
C ILE A 12 -7.74 -6.68 8.37
N ASN A 13 -8.54 -5.63 8.54
CA ASN A 13 -9.46 -5.10 7.53
C ASN A 13 -9.32 -3.56 7.43
N SER A 14 -10.12 -2.94 6.55
CA SER A 14 -10.04 -1.50 6.28
C SER A 14 -10.35 -0.59 7.47
N ARG A 15 -11.02 -1.10 8.51
CA ARG A 15 -11.34 -0.38 9.75
C ARG A 15 -10.28 -0.59 10.84
N HIS A 16 -9.29 -1.46 10.61
CA HIS A 16 -8.25 -1.71 11.60
C HIS A 16 -7.48 -0.42 11.91
N PRO A 17 -7.16 -0.12 13.19
CA PRO A 17 -6.48 1.13 13.57
C PRO A 17 -5.19 1.41 12.79
N VAL A 18 -4.44 0.37 12.41
CA VAL A 18 -3.24 0.52 11.57
C VAL A 18 -3.53 1.06 10.17
N ILE A 19 -4.65 0.69 9.56
CA ILE A 19 -5.02 1.13 8.22
C ILE A 19 -5.51 2.58 8.26
N LEU A 20 -6.26 2.93 9.32
CA LEU A 20 -6.63 4.32 9.61
C LEU A 20 -5.39 5.17 9.90
N GLY A 21 -4.44 4.62 10.67
CA GLY A 21 -3.14 5.21 10.94
C GLY A 21 -2.33 5.45 9.66
N LEU A 22 -2.31 4.47 8.74
CA LEU A 22 -1.70 4.63 7.43
C LEU A 22 -2.32 5.81 6.66
N ARG A 23 -3.65 5.91 6.60
CA ARG A 23 -4.32 7.07 5.98
C ARG A 23 -3.88 8.40 6.60
N ASN A 24 -3.76 8.45 7.92
CA ASN A 24 -3.29 9.66 8.61
C ASN A 24 -1.83 9.99 8.27
N VAL A 25 -0.95 9.00 8.17
CA VAL A 25 0.45 9.20 7.74
C VAL A 25 0.47 9.81 6.33
N LEU A 26 -0.30 9.26 5.39
CA LEU A 26 -0.38 9.78 4.03
C LEU A 26 -0.91 11.23 4.00
N LYS A 27 -1.94 11.52 4.79
CA LYS A 27 -2.49 12.88 4.91
C LYS A 27 -1.46 13.88 5.45
N VAL A 28 -0.80 13.55 6.55
CA VAL A 28 0.22 14.42 7.15
C VAL A 28 1.38 14.63 6.18
N ALA A 29 1.81 13.59 5.48
CA ALA A 29 2.86 13.69 4.47
C ALA A 29 2.50 14.70 3.37
N CYS A 30 1.28 14.63 2.83
CA CYS A 30 0.85 15.54 1.78
C CYS A 30 0.60 16.97 2.25
N LEU A 31 0.17 17.16 3.50
CA LEU A 31 0.09 18.49 4.12
C LEU A 31 1.46 19.10 4.41
N GLY A 32 2.49 18.25 4.57
CA GLY A 32 3.88 18.66 4.80
C GLY A 32 4.75 18.65 3.55
N ASP A 33 4.15 18.64 2.36
CA ASP A 33 4.85 18.63 1.06
C ASP A 33 5.86 17.47 0.88
N ILE A 34 5.63 16.36 1.57
CA ILE A 34 6.44 15.15 1.41
C ILE A 34 6.00 14.44 0.12
N THR A 35 6.86 14.51 -0.90
CA THR A 35 6.57 13.95 -2.22
C THR A 35 7.00 12.48 -2.39
N THR A 36 7.80 11.96 -1.46
CA THR A 36 8.31 10.58 -1.48
C THR A 36 8.01 9.88 -0.17
N LEU A 37 7.31 8.74 -0.22
CA LEU A 37 7.02 7.91 0.94
C LEU A 37 7.36 6.44 0.66
N THR A 38 8.03 5.80 1.62
CA THR A 38 8.25 4.36 1.63
C THR A 38 7.39 3.72 2.72
N ILE A 39 6.53 2.78 2.35
CA ILE A 39 5.62 2.09 3.27
C ILE A 39 5.97 0.60 3.34
N PRO A 40 6.10 0.00 4.53
CA PRO A 40 6.21 -1.45 4.69
C PRO A 40 4.92 -2.12 4.20
N LEU A 41 5.01 -2.87 3.10
CA LEU A 41 3.84 -3.40 2.38
C LEU A 41 2.97 -4.32 3.26
N LEU A 42 3.62 -5.06 4.17
CA LEU A 42 2.95 -6.02 5.06
C LEU A 42 2.63 -5.43 6.44
N LEU A 43 2.86 -4.12 6.62
CA LEU A 43 2.74 -3.40 7.90
C LEU A 43 3.65 -3.95 9.01
N THR A 44 4.67 -4.70 8.60
CA THR A 44 5.75 -5.26 9.41
C THR A 44 7.04 -5.25 8.59
N LEU A 45 8.19 -5.18 9.28
CA LEU A 45 9.52 -5.26 8.68
C LEU A 45 10.21 -6.59 8.98
N THR A 46 9.67 -7.38 9.91
CA THR A 46 10.23 -8.66 10.35
C THR A 46 9.41 -9.82 9.81
N MET A 47 10.09 -10.86 9.36
CA MET A 47 9.49 -12.13 8.96
C MET A 47 9.47 -13.11 10.16
N SER A 48 8.29 -13.57 10.58
CA SER A 48 8.08 -14.77 11.39
C SER A 48 7.56 -15.90 10.47
N GLU A 49 8.33 -16.98 10.37
CA GLU A 49 8.00 -18.11 9.47
C GLU A 49 6.67 -18.80 9.84
N GLN A 50 6.26 -18.75 11.12
CA GLN A 50 5.02 -19.39 11.56
C GLN A 50 3.75 -18.62 11.18
N GLU A 51 3.82 -17.32 10.86
CA GLU A 51 2.62 -16.47 10.69
C GLU A 51 2.43 -15.96 9.24
N MET A 52 3.51 -15.84 8.45
CA MET A 52 3.46 -15.24 7.11
C MET A 52 3.28 -16.25 5.99
N THR A 53 2.10 -16.85 5.95
CA THR A 53 1.65 -17.64 4.80
C THR A 53 1.48 -16.76 3.55
N MET A 54 1.54 -17.38 2.36
CA MET A 54 1.30 -16.70 1.08
C MET A 54 -0.02 -15.91 1.08
N SER A 55 -1.10 -16.52 1.58
CA SER A 55 -2.43 -15.90 1.65
C SER A 55 -2.47 -14.72 2.61
N TRP A 56 -1.76 -14.79 3.74
CA TRP A 56 -1.64 -13.69 4.69
C TRP A 56 -0.95 -12.48 4.05
N CYS A 57 0.17 -12.71 3.35
CA CYS A 57 0.93 -11.67 2.68
C CYS A 57 0.10 -11.00 1.58
N GLN A 58 -0.60 -11.78 0.76
CA GLN A 58 -1.46 -11.28 -0.31
C GLN A 58 -2.61 -10.42 0.24
N LYS A 59 -3.35 -10.92 1.25
CA LYS A 59 -4.49 -10.20 1.85
C LYS A 59 -4.07 -8.83 2.39
N ARG A 60 -2.90 -8.74 3.03
CA ARG A 60 -2.38 -7.47 3.58
C ARG A 60 -1.86 -6.53 2.52
N ALA A 61 -1.06 -7.03 1.59
CA ALA A 61 -0.56 -6.22 0.49
C ALA A 61 -1.72 -5.62 -0.30
N GLU A 62 -2.74 -6.42 -0.62
CA GLU A 62 -3.96 -5.96 -1.29
C GLU A 62 -4.66 -4.85 -0.49
N LEU A 63 -4.81 -5.04 0.82
CA LEU A 63 -5.43 -4.06 1.71
C LEU A 63 -4.65 -2.73 1.74
N VAL A 64 -3.32 -2.79 1.85
CA VAL A 64 -2.43 -1.63 1.85
C VAL A 64 -2.47 -0.91 0.50
N TYR A 65 -2.34 -1.65 -0.61
CA TYR A 65 -2.45 -1.11 -1.97
C TYR A 65 -3.78 -0.41 -2.20
N LYS A 66 -4.90 -1.05 -1.85
CA LYS A 66 -6.25 -0.45 -1.99
C LYS A 66 -6.43 0.79 -1.12
N CYS A 67 -5.93 0.75 0.12
CA CYS A 67 -5.99 1.90 1.03
C CYS A 67 -5.28 3.12 0.43
N ILE A 68 -4.03 2.92 -0.02
CA ILE A 68 -3.21 3.94 -0.67
C ILE A 68 -3.85 4.44 -1.96
N LYS A 69 -4.30 3.53 -2.84
CA LYS A 69 -4.97 3.91 -4.09
C LYS A 69 -6.18 4.80 -3.82
N GLY A 70 -7.04 4.39 -2.89
CA GLY A 70 -8.22 5.18 -2.50
C GLY A 70 -7.83 6.55 -1.99
N PHE A 71 -6.79 6.62 -1.16
CA PHE A 71 -6.27 7.90 -0.67
C PHE A 71 -5.71 8.80 -1.79
N MET A 72 -4.95 8.26 -2.73
CA MET A 72 -4.44 9.01 -3.89
C MET A 72 -5.59 9.56 -4.75
N MET A 73 -6.65 8.78 -4.94
CA MET A 73 -7.86 9.23 -5.64
C MET A 73 -8.55 10.38 -4.89
N GLU A 74 -8.70 10.26 -3.57
CA GLU A 74 -9.30 11.29 -2.71
C GLU A 74 -8.47 12.59 -2.72
N MET A 75 -7.14 12.50 -2.69
CA MET A 75 -6.27 13.69 -2.62
C MET A 75 -6.32 14.61 -3.82
N THR A 76 -6.63 14.10 -5.01
CA THR A 76 -6.83 14.96 -6.19
C THR A 76 -7.92 16.01 -5.95
N SER A 77 -8.84 15.77 -5.00
CA SER A 77 -9.91 16.68 -4.62
C SER A 77 -9.59 17.63 -3.46
N TRP A 78 -8.53 17.39 -2.68
CA TRP A 78 -8.31 18.10 -1.40
C TRP A 78 -7.38 19.31 -1.50
N GLY A 79 -6.59 19.41 -2.57
CA GLY A 79 -5.55 20.44 -2.69
C GLY A 79 -4.38 20.18 -1.71
N GLY A 80 -3.16 20.20 -2.22
CA GLY A 80 -1.93 19.85 -1.49
C GLY A 80 -0.86 19.34 -2.46
N ALA A 81 0.36 19.09 -1.97
CA ALA A 81 1.39 18.51 -2.82
C ALA A 81 0.97 17.12 -3.31
N GLU A 82 1.02 16.94 -4.63
CA GLU A 82 0.83 15.64 -5.25
C GLU A 82 1.93 14.68 -4.78
N MET A 83 1.55 13.52 -4.27
CA MET A 83 2.49 12.47 -3.91
C MET A 83 3.09 11.88 -5.18
N LYS A 84 4.36 12.23 -5.46
CA LYS A 84 5.03 11.89 -6.72
C LYS A 84 5.64 10.50 -6.73
N ASN A 85 6.13 10.04 -5.58
CA ASN A 85 6.83 8.76 -5.50
C ASN A 85 6.36 7.95 -4.27
N MET A 86 5.72 6.83 -4.54
CA MET A 86 5.28 5.88 -3.52
C MET A 86 6.03 4.57 -3.69
N GLN A 87 6.76 4.19 -2.63
CA GLN A 87 7.60 3.02 -2.60
C GLN A 87 7.04 2.00 -1.60
N PHE A 88 7.06 0.73 -2.00
CA PHE A 88 6.63 -0.38 -1.17
C PHE A 88 7.84 -1.19 -0.74
N LEU A 89 8.08 -1.27 0.56
CA LEU A 89 9.15 -2.07 1.12
C LEU A 89 8.62 -3.44 1.51
N VAL A 90 9.24 -4.48 0.95
CA VAL A 90 9.00 -5.87 1.36
C VAL A 90 10.01 -6.29 2.44
N PRO A 91 9.64 -7.15 3.40
CA PRO A 91 10.56 -7.61 4.42
C PRO A 91 11.69 -8.47 3.85
N LYS A 92 12.82 -8.50 4.57
CA LYS A 92 13.97 -9.36 4.22
C LYS A 92 13.58 -10.83 4.36
N GLY A 93 14.06 -11.66 3.44
CA GLY A 93 13.79 -13.11 3.46
C GLY A 93 12.48 -13.53 2.78
N ILE A 94 11.80 -12.62 2.10
CA ILE A 94 10.64 -12.97 1.26
C ILE A 94 11.08 -13.88 0.11
N SER A 95 10.27 -14.90 -0.20
CA SER A 95 10.53 -15.73 -1.37
C SER A 95 10.35 -14.93 -2.66
N GLU A 96 11.12 -15.28 -3.70
CA GLU A 96 11.02 -14.64 -5.00
C GLU A 96 9.62 -14.80 -5.61
N GLU A 97 9.01 -15.96 -5.44
CA GLU A 97 7.64 -16.24 -5.89
C GLU A 97 6.61 -15.30 -5.24
N LEU A 98 6.69 -15.09 -3.92
CA LEU A 98 5.79 -14.18 -3.22
C LEU A 98 6.07 -12.74 -3.67
N PHE A 99 7.33 -12.33 -3.81
CA PHE A 99 7.66 -11.01 -4.34
C PHE A 99 7.04 -10.77 -5.72
N GLN A 100 7.17 -11.71 -6.64
CA GLN A 100 6.58 -11.63 -7.98
C GLN A 100 5.06 -11.49 -7.91
N HIS A 101 4.38 -12.25 -7.03
CA HIS A 101 2.93 -12.11 -6.82
C HIS A 101 2.55 -10.73 -6.29
N LEU A 102 3.28 -10.21 -5.29
CA LEU A 102 3.04 -8.89 -4.72
C LEU A 102 3.27 -7.77 -5.74
N ALA A 103 4.28 -7.91 -6.60
CA ALA A 103 4.58 -6.98 -7.67
C ALA A 103 3.53 -7.02 -8.79
N ALA A 104 3.08 -8.22 -9.19
CA ALA A 104 2.03 -8.40 -10.20
C ALA A 104 0.67 -7.83 -9.75
N MET A 105 0.43 -7.71 -8.45
CA MET A 105 -0.80 -7.12 -7.90
C MET A 105 -0.87 -5.60 -8.12
N LEU A 106 0.26 -4.90 -8.18
CA LEU A 106 0.32 -3.44 -8.37
C LEU A 106 -0.42 -2.97 -9.64
N PRO A 107 -0.08 -3.44 -10.86
CA PRO A 107 -0.77 -2.98 -12.07
C PRO A 107 -2.25 -3.36 -12.11
N ASN A 108 -2.63 -4.46 -11.44
CA ASN A 108 -4.03 -4.89 -11.33
C ASN A 108 -4.84 -3.92 -10.45
N ILE A 109 -4.26 -3.46 -9.34
CA ILE A 109 -4.94 -2.53 -8.42
C ILE A 109 -4.86 -1.10 -8.95
N PHE A 110 -3.69 -0.62 -9.33
CA PHE A 110 -3.44 0.73 -9.85
C PHE A 110 -3.63 0.81 -11.36
N ARG A 111 -4.70 0.19 -11.87
CA ARG A 111 -4.99 0.19 -13.30
C ARG A 111 -5.22 1.62 -13.78
N VAL A 112 -4.32 2.09 -14.64
CA VAL A 112 -4.48 3.34 -15.38
C VAL A 112 -5.37 3.05 -16.57
N SER A 113 -6.44 3.82 -16.75
CA SER A 113 -7.29 3.73 -17.93
C SER A 113 -6.44 4.06 -19.16
N ASN A 114 -6.42 3.20 -20.17
CA ASN A 114 -5.80 3.54 -21.45
C ASN A 114 -6.64 4.65 -22.09
N PRO A 115 -6.13 5.89 -22.22
CA PRO A 115 -6.89 6.93 -22.90
C PRO A 115 -7.01 6.56 -24.38
N LEU A 116 -8.21 6.71 -24.93
CA LEU A 116 -8.45 6.50 -26.35
C LEU A 116 -7.72 7.61 -27.12
N VAL A 117 -6.63 7.28 -27.80
CA VAL A 117 -5.92 8.25 -28.65
C VAL A 117 -6.74 8.44 -29.92
N VAL A 118 -7.49 9.54 -30.00
CA VAL A 118 -8.17 9.95 -31.23
C VAL A 118 -7.10 10.26 -32.27
N LYS A 119 -6.96 9.40 -33.28
CA LYS A 119 -6.16 9.70 -34.47
C LYS A 119 -7.01 10.64 -35.33
N SER A 120 -6.56 11.88 -35.49
CA SER A 120 -7.09 12.80 -36.49
C SER A 120 -6.72 12.28 -37.88
N SER A 121 -7.72 11.92 -38.67
CA SER A 121 -7.60 11.55 -40.09
C SER A 121 -7.16 12.73 -40.96
#